data_AF-A0A927GKA5-F1
#
_entry.id   AF-A0A927GKA5-F1
#
_cell.length_a   1.000
_cell.length_b   1.000
_cell.length_c   1.000
_cell.angle_alpha   90.00
_cell.angle_beta   90.00
_cell.angle_gamma   90.00
#
_symmetry.space_group_name_H-M   'P 1'
#
loop_
_entity.id
_entity.type
_entity.pdbx_description
1 polymer ?
#
loop_
_entity_poly.entity_id
_entity_poly.type
_entity_poly.pdbx_seq_one_letter_code
_entity_poly.pdbx_strand_id
1 'polypeptide(L)'
;MLRPLRIIRLECQTEEDRQAREEVLNTPVPPGLPPNTNMLLGSVARRYRGRGLSLAELVEAGKDGWQRAQRYFGADTDKFERWGLLWVQESMLMALYDNENMAGPPS
;
A
#
# COMPACT_ATOMS: atom_id res chain seq x y z
N MET A 1 -22.78 -14.58 29.04
CA MET A 1 -23.40 -13.76 27.98
C MET A 1 -22.31 -13.39 26.98
N LEU A 2 -22.25 -14.07 25.84
CA LEU A 2 -21.27 -13.81 24.78
C LEU A 2 -21.76 -12.64 23.93
N ARG A 3 -20.99 -11.55 23.87
CA ARG A 3 -21.27 -10.43 22.96
C ARG A 3 -21.08 -10.92 21.52
N PRO A 4 -22.03 -10.70 20.61
CA PRO A 4 -21.83 -11.03 19.21
C PRO A 4 -20.69 -10.15 18.67
N LEU A 5 -19.68 -10.79 18.08
CA LEU A 5 -18.63 -10.12 17.33
C LEU A 5 -19.32 -9.37 16.18
N ARG A 6 -19.37 -8.03 16.28
CA ARG A 6 -19.72 -7.17 15.15
C ARG A 6 -18.67 -7.44 14.08
N ILE A 7 -19.05 -8.21 13.06
CA ILE A 7 -18.36 -8.20 11.77
C ILE A 7 -18.42 -6.75 11.32
N ILE A 8 -17.30 -6.03 11.45
CA ILE A 8 -17.16 -4.69 10.93
C ILE A 8 -17.24 -4.85 9.41
N ARG A 9 -18.44 -4.70 8.87
CA ARG A 9 -18.63 -4.38 7.46
C ARG A 9 -18.00 -3.01 7.28
N LEU A 10 -16.72 -2.98 6.92
CA LEU A 10 -16.03 -1.80 6.42
C LEU A 10 -16.75 -1.40 5.13
N GLU A 11 -17.86 -0.69 5.26
CA GLU A 11 -18.46 0.05 4.14
C GLU A 11 -17.53 1.22 3.84
N CYS A 12 -16.48 0.89 3.08
CA CYS A 12 -15.47 1.75 2.50
C CYS A 12 -16.12 2.55 1.34
N GLN A 13 -17.06 3.43 1.67
CA GLN A 13 -17.79 4.28 0.71
C GLN A 13 -17.81 5.76 1.14
N THR A 14 -16.82 6.23 1.89
CA THR A 14 -16.70 7.67 2.18
C THR A 14 -16.16 8.41 0.95
N GLU A 15 -16.48 9.70 0.83
CA GLU A 15 -15.95 10.56 -0.25
C GLU A 15 -14.41 10.56 -0.27
N GLU A 16 -13.81 10.46 0.92
CA GLU A 16 -12.37 10.28 1.11
C GLU A 16 -11.84 9.01 0.43
N ASP A 17 -12.60 7.89 0.46
CA ASP A 17 -12.22 6.65 -0.22
C ASP A 17 -12.31 6.77 -1.74
N ARG A 18 -13.30 7.53 -2.22
CA ARG A 18 -13.46 7.82 -3.65
C ARG A 18 -12.31 8.68 -4.15
N GLN A 19 -12.00 9.75 -3.42
CA GLN A 19 -10.90 10.65 -3.74
C GLN A 19 -9.55 9.94 -3.67
N ALA A 20 -9.31 9.12 -2.63
CA ALA A 20 -8.11 8.30 -2.52
C ALA A 20 -8.00 7.28 -3.66
N ARG A 21 -9.11 6.68 -4.10
CA ARG A 21 -9.12 5.79 -5.26
C ARG A 21 -8.77 6.54 -6.54
N GLU A 22 -9.33 7.72 -6.73
CA GLU A 22 -9.08 8.55 -7.90
C GLU A 22 -7.62 9.05 -7.93
N GLU A 23 -7.08 9.42 -6.78
CA GLU A 23 -5.67 9.76 -6.60
C GLU A 23 -4.75 8.59 -6.97
N VAL A 24 -5.05 7.37 -6.50
CA VAL A 24 -4.31 6.15 -6.86
C VAL A 24 -4.40 5.84 -8.36
N LEU A 25 -5.55 6.08 -8.98
CA LEU A 25 -5.73 5.90 -10.43
C LEU A 25 -4.91 6.92 -11.23
N ASN A 26 -4.82 8.15 -10.72
CA ASN A 26 -4.08 9.23 -11.36
C ASN A 26 -2.57 9.20 -11.05
N THR A 27 -2.12 8.35 -10.13
CA THR A 27 -0.70 8.26 -9.80
C THR A 27 0.07 7.66 -10.98
N PRO A 28 1.10 8.34 -11.52
CA PRO A 28 1.82 7.84 -12.68
C PRO A 28 2.42 6.46 -12.41
N VAL A 29 2.25 5.54 -13.35
CA VAL A 29 2.87 4.21 -13.31
C VAL A 29 4.28 4.34 -13.89
N PRO A 30 5.36 4.05 -13.14
CA PRO A 30 6.70 4.09 -13.68
C PRO A 30 6.87 3.12 -14.86
N PRO A 31 7.74 3.43 -15.85
CA PRO A 31 8.05 2.52 -16.94
C PRO A 31 8.51 1.16 -16.40
N GLY A 32 7.96 0.06 -16.94
CA GLY A 32 8.30 -1.31 -16.52
C GLY A 32 7.38 -1.90 -15.45
N LEU A 33 6.36 -1.17 -14.97
CA LEU A 33 5.29 -1.74 -14.16
C LEU A 33 4.03 -2.06 -15.00
N PRO A 34 3.32 -3.16 -14.70
CA PRO A 34 2.03 -3.45 -15.30
C PRO A 34 1.00 -2.32 -15.08
N PRO A 35 0.08 -2.08 -16.03
CA PRO A 35 -0.90 -0.99 -15.92
C PRO A 35 -1.87 -1.16 -14.74
N ASN A 36 -2.06 -2.39 -14.26
CA ASN A 36 -2.96 -2.69 -13.13
C ASN A 36 -2.28 -2.60 -11.77
N THR A 37 -0.98 -2.25 -11.72
CA THR A 37 -0.21 -2.27 -10.47
C THR A 37 -0.76 -1.29 -9.44
N ASN A 38 -1.23 -0.10 -9.83
CA ASN A 38 -1.83 0.85 -8.89
C ASN A 38 -3.04 0.26 -8.16
N MET A 39 -3.88 -0.54 -8.85
CA MET A 39 -5.04 -1.18 -8.21
C MET A 39 -4.61 -2.29 -7.24
N LEU A 40 -3.61 -3.08 -7.63
CA LEU A 40 -3.03 -4.12 -6.77
C LEU A 40 -2.42 -3.49 -5.50
N LEU A 41 -1.54 -2.51 -5.67
CA LEU A 41 -0.90 -1.80 -4.57
C LEU A 41 -1.91 -1.06 -3.70
N GLY A 42 -2.90 -0.39 -4.29
CA GLY A 42 -4.00 0.23 -3.55
C GLY A 42 -4.77 -0.78 -2.70
N SER A 43 -4.99 -2.00 -3.20
CA SER A 43 -5.66 -3.06 -2.44
C SER A 43 -4.88 -3.50 -1.20
N VAL A 44 -3.55 -3.49 -1.28
CA VAL A 44 -2.63 -3.79 -0.17
C VAL A 44 -2.57 -2.61 0.79
N ALA A 45 -2.35 -1.40 0.26
CA ALA A 45 -2.21 -0.14 0.99
C ALA A 45 -3.43 0.17 1.88
N ARG A 46 -4.64 -0.23 1.46
CA ARG A 46 -5.86 -0.08 2.28
C ARG A 46 -5.75 -0.67 3.68
N ARG A 47 -4.92 -1.71 3.88
CA ARG A 47 -4.70 -2.34 5.20
C ARG A 47 -3.90 -1.46 6.17
N TYR A 48 -3.23 -0.44 5.65
CA TYR A 48 -2.31 0.43 6.38
C TYR A 48 -2.84 1.88 6.54
N ARG A 49 -4.06 2.16 6.08
CA ARG A 49 -4.68 3.48 6.22
C ARG A 49 -4.86 3.90 7.68
N GLY A 50 -4.93 5.21 7.88
CA GLY A 50 -5.14 5.82 9.20
C GLY A 50 -3.90 5.77 10.10
N ARG A 51 -2.71 5.55 9.53
CA ARG A 51 -1.44 5.44 10.25
C ARG A 51 -0.47 6.60 9.94
N GLY A 52 -1.02 7.76 9.57
CA GLY A 52 -0.24 8.97 9.33
C GLY A 52 0.25 9.18 7.88
N LEU A 53 -0.01 8.24 6.97
CA LEU A 53 0.18 8.42 5.53
C LEU A 53 -1.14 8.29 4.76
N SER A 54 -1.27 9.06 3.68
CA SER A 54 -2.36 8.94 2.71
C SER A 54 -2.28 7.63 1.93
N LEU A 55 -3.38 7.26 1.25
CA LEU A 55 -3.39 6.06 0.43
C LEU A 55 -2.41 6.16 -0.76
N ALA A 56 -2.26 7.34 -1.35
CA ALA A 56 -1.33 7.56 -2.45
C ALA A 56 0.13 7.45 -2.01
N GLU A 57 0.50 8.01 -0.85
CA GLU A 57 1.86 7.88 -0.29
C GLU A 57 2.20 6.41 0.01
N LEU A 58 1.23 5.64 0.53
CA LEU A 58 1.40 4.20 0.72
C LEU A 58 1.57 3.46 -0.61
N VAL A 59 0.82 3.85 -1.65
CA VAL A 59 0.96 3.25 -2.98
C VAL A 59 2.32 3.57 -3.61
N GLU A 60 2.81 4.80 -3.48
CA GLU A 60 4.15 5.18 -3.94
C GLU A 60 5.24 4.37 -3.22
N ALA A 61 5.19 4.29 -1.88
CA ALA A 61 6.09 3.43 -1.13
C ALA A 61 6.01 1.97 -1.61
N GLY A 62 4.81 1.47 -1.90
CA GLY A 62 4.59 0.15 -2.47
C GLY A 62 5.26 -0.07 -3.83
N LYS A 63 5.27 0.95 -4.71
CA LYS A 63 5.96 0.89 -6.01
C LYS A 63 7.46 0.71 -5.84
N ASP A 64 8.06 1.35 -4.84
CA ASP A 64 9.48 1.18 -4.53
C ASP A 64 9.80 -0.26 -4.10
N GLY A 65 8.93 -0.85 -3.26
CA GLY A 65 9.03 -2.25 -2.88
C GLY A 65 8.92 -3.20 -4.08
N TRP A 66 7.96 -2.94 -4.97
CA TRP A 66 7.77 -3.69 -6.20
C TRP A 66 8.99 -3.62 -7.13
N GLN A 67 9.51 -2.42 -7.40
CA GLN A 67 10.69 -2.24 -8.24
C GLN A 67 11.93 -2.92 -7.65
N ARG A 68 12.13 -2.83 -6.34
CA ARG A 68 13.22 -3.54 -5.65
C ARG A 68 13.08 -5.05 -5.79
N ALA A 69 11.88 -5.59 -5.60
CA ALA A 69 11.62 -7.01 -5.82
C ALA A 69 11.84 -7.42 -7.28
N GLN A 70 11.42 -6.61 -8.26
CA GLN A 70 11.66 -6.89 -9.69
C GLN A 70 13.15 -6.91 -10.01
N ARG A 71 13.95 -5.97 -9.46
CA ARG A 71 15.41 -5.95 -9.64
C ARG A 71 16.09 -7.16 -8.99
N TYR A 72 15.59 -7.60 -7.84
CA TYR A 72 16.19 -8.69 -7.08
C TYR A 72 15.87 -10.07 -7.66
N PHE A 73 14.61 -10.33 -8.01
CA PHE A 73 14.15 -11.64 -8.49
C PHE A 73 14.13 -11.75 -10.02
N GLY A 74 14.00 -10.64 -10.74
CA GLY A 74 13.59 -10.64 -12.15
C GLY A 74 12.07 -10.71 -12.29
N ALA A 75 11.50 -9.89 -13.17
CA ALA A 75 10.05 -9.70 -13.30
C ALA A 75 9.30 -10.98 -13.73
N ASP A 76 9.92 -11.82 -14.56
CA ASP A 76 9.31 -13.03 -15.15
C ASP A 76 9.67 -14.31 -14.38
N THR A 77 9.83 -14.21 -13.06
CA THR A 77 10.21 -15.36 -12.23
C THR A 77 9.12 -15.73 -11.23
N ASP A 78 8.91 -17.03 -11.01
CA ASP A 78 8.01 -17.51 -9.96
C ASP A 78 8.38 -17.00 -8.56
N LYS A 79 9.65 -16.61 -8.36
CA LYS A 79 10.09 -16.03 -7.09
C LYS A 79 9.50 -14.64 -6.90
N PHE A 80 9.45 -13.84 -7.96
CA PHE A 80 8.81 -12.54 -7.95
C PHE A 80 7.31 -12.66 -7.67
N GLU A 81 6.61 -13.59 -8.32
CA GLU A 81 5.19 -13.82 -8.09
C GLU A 81 4.89 -14.26 -6.63
N ARG A 82 5.75 -15.11 -6.06
CA ARG A 82 5.59 -15.61 -4.69
C ARG A 82 5.96 -14.58 -3.62
N TRP A 83 7.02 -13.80 -3.83
CA TRP A 83 7.65 -13.02 -2.76
C TRP A 83 7.61 -11.51 -2.98
N GLY A 84 7.28 -11.03 -4.18
CA GLY A 84 7.28 -9.61 -4.50
C GLY A 84 6.34 -8.79 -3.62
N LEU A 85 5.20 -9.39 -3.20
CA LEU A 85 4.25 -8.72 -2.31
C LEU A 85 4.82 -8.45 -0.91
N LEU A 86 5.78 -9.26 -0.44
CA LEU A 86 6.41 -9.00 0.86
C LEU A 86 7.24 -7.73 0.83
N TRP A 87 7.98 -7.50 -0.25
CA TRP A 87 8.79 -6.29 -0.42
C TRP A 87 7.92 -5.02 -0.54
N VAL A 88 6.75 -5.16 -1.16
CA VAL A 88 5.72 -4.11 -1.19
C VAL A 88 5.20 -3.78 0.21
N GLN A 89 4.90 -4.80 1.02
CA GLN A 89 4.42 -4.59 2.38
C GLN A 89 5.51 -4.00 3.28
N GLU A 90 6.74 -4.48 3.14
CA GLU A 90 7.90 -3.98 3.86
C GLU A 90 8.16 -2.51 3.55
N SER A 91 8.10 -2.10 2.28
CA SER A 91 8.32 -0.69 1.91
C SER A 91 7.24 0.24 2.48
N MET A 92 5.98 -0.17 2.45
CA MET A 92 4.88 0.57 3.08
C MET A 92 5.07 0.70 4.59
N LEU A 93 5.51 -0.37 5.27
CA LEU A 93 5.78 -0.37 6.70
C LEU A 93 6.96 0.53 7.06
N MET A 94 8.03 0.53 6.26
CA MET A 94 9.18 1.41 6.47
C MET A 94 8.79 2.88 6.27
N ALA A 95 8.00 3.20 5.25
CA ALA A 95 7.52 4.57 5.04
C ALA A 95 6.68 5.07 6.25
N LEU A 96 5.84 4.21 6.82
CA LEU A 96 5.09 4.53 8.03
C LEU A 96 6.01 4.77 9.23
N TYR A 97 6.99 3.89 9.43
CA TYR A 97 7.96 4.02 10.51
C TYR A 97 8.77 5.31 10.40
N ASP A 98 9.23 5.65 9.19
CA ASP A 98 9.96 6.88 8.93
C ASP A 98 9.09 8.12 9.19
N ASN A 99 7.81 8.08 8.78
CA ASN A 99 6.84 9.14 9.06
C ASN A 99 6.58 9.34 10.56
N GLU A 100 6.45 8.24 11.32
CA GLU A 100 6.33 8.28 12.78
C GLU A 100 7.57 8.88 13.45
N ASN A 101 8.77 8.52 12.99
CA ASN A 101 10.02 9.04 13.54
C ASN A 101 10.28 10.51 13.18
N MET A 102 9.83 10.96 11.99
CA MET A 102 9.92 12.37 11.59
C MET A 102 8.94 13.26 12.38
N ALA A 103 7.81 12.72 12.85
CA ALA A 103 6.84 13.45 13.66
C ALA A 103 7.33 13.77 15.09
N GLY A 104 8.42 13.15 15.54
CA GLY A 104 8.95 13.28 16.90
C GLY A 104 8.08 12.58 17.96
N PRO A 105 8.61 12.35 19.19
CA PRO A 105 7.80 11.76 20.26
C PRO A 105 6.62 12.69 20.61
N PRO A 106 5.42 12.14 20.88
CA PRO A 106 4.31 12.97 21.35
C PRO A 106 4.73 13.70 22.63
N SER A 107 4.55 15.03 22.63
CA SER A 107 4.82 15.92 23.78
C SER A 107 3.80 15.71 24.89
#